data_AF-A0A9X6WUS6-F1
#
_entry.id   AF-A0A9X6WUS6-F1
#
_cell.length_a   1.000
_cell.length_b   1.000
_cell.length_c   1.000
_cell.angle_alpha   90.00
_cell.angle_beta   90.00
_cell.angle_gamma   90.00
#
_symmetry.space_group_name_H-M   'P 1'
#
loop_
_entity.id
_entity.type
_entity.pdbx_description
1 polymer ?
#
loop_
_entity_poly.entity_id
_entity_poly.type
_entity_poly.pdbx_seq_one_letter_code
_entity_poly.pdbx_strand_id
1 'polypeptide(L)' 'MIIREGIEVTRITLDGYELPIPEGYSEFLLRAGYWGYGEEVERINREEILSNYDREVVLKDGKLRTILTYKGNKKGR' A
#
# COMPACT_ATOMS: atom_id res chain seq x y z
N MET A 1 20.36 -1.63 20.38
CA MET A 1 21.42 -1.72 19.35
C MET A 1 20.83 -1.15 18.08
N ILE A 2 21.23 0.06 17.67
CA ILE A 2 20.74 0.69 16.44
C ILE A 2 21.70 0.26 15.34
N ILE A 3 21.31 -0.69 14.51
CA ILE A 3 22.09 -1.10 13.35
C ILE A 3 22.08 0.09 12.38
N ARG A 4 23.25 0.68 12.15
CA ARG A 4 23.47 1.81 11.22
C ARG A 4 24.05 1.34 9.88
N GLU A 5 23.69 0.13 9.47
CA GLU A 5 24.01 -0.41 8.16
C GLU A 5 22.74 -0.35 7.32
N GLY A 6 22.79 0.34 6.18
CA GLY A 6 21.65 0.49 5.29
C GLY A 6 21.17 -0.87 4.81
N ILE A 7 19.86 -1.12 4.92
CA ILE A 7 19.26 -2.35 4.41
C ILE A 7 19.08 -2.19 2.90
N GLU A 8 19.56 -3.17 2.13
CA GLU A 8 19.45 -3.21 0.68
C GLU A 8 18.41 -4.26 0.26
N VAL A 9 17.47 -3.88 -0.60
CA VAL A 9 16.57 -4.82 -1.25
C VAL A 9 17.37 -5.57 -2.30
N THR A 10 17.42 -6.90 -2.17
CA THR A 10 18.15 -7.78 -3.10
C THR A 10 17.23 -8.58 -4.02
N ARG A 11 15.93 -8.68 -3.68
CA ARG A 11 14.92 -9.37 -4.49
C ARG A 11 13.52 -8.88 -4.18
N ILE A 12 12.68 -8.74 -5.22
CA ILE A 12 11.25 -8.47 -5.10
C ILE A 12 10.51 -9.61 -5.81
N THR A 13 9.61 -10.29 -5.09
CA THR A 13 8.71 -11.27 -5.69
C THR A 13 7.26 -10.88 -5.45
N LEU A 14 6.43 -11.02 -6.49
CA LEU A 14 5.00 -10.79 -6.43
C LEU A 14 4.29 -11.97 -7.10
N ASP A 15 3.54 -12.74 -6.31
CA ASP A 15 2.80 -13.92 -6.79
C ASP A 15 3.66 -14.91 -7.60
N GLY A 16 4.89 -15.14 -7.14
CA GLY A 16 5.85 -16.03 -7.80
C GLY A 16 6.63 -15.40 -8.97
N TYR A 17 6.32 -14.18 -9.37
CA TYR A 17 7.08 -13.43 -10.37
C TYR A 17 8.17 -12.60 -9.72
N GLU A 18 9.39 -12.67 -10.26
CA GLU A 18 10.51 -11.82 -9.84
C GLU A 18 10.47 -10.50 -10.60
N LEU A 19 10.51 -9.38 -9.86
CA LEU A 19 10.45 -8.04 -10.41
C LEU A 19 11.82 -7.36 -10.32
N PRO A 20 12.19 -6.54 -11.32
CA PRO A 20 13.38 -5.71 -11.23
C PRO A 20 13.23 -4.71 -10.09
N ILE A 21 14.31 -4.45 -9.38
CA ILE A 21 14.34 -3.53 -8.25
C ILE A 21 14.47 -2.11 -8.80
N PRO A 22 13.48 -1.22 -8.57
CA PRO A 22 13.59 0.16 -9.01
C PRO A 22 14.78 0.87 -8.33
N GLU A 23 15.42 1.77 -9.06
CA GLU A 23 16.48 2.60 -8.49
C GLU A 23 15.94 3.41 -7.29
N GLY A 24 16.71 3.47 -6.20
CA GLY A 24 16.32 4.18 -4.98
C GLY A 24 15.26 3.48 -4.12
N TYR A 25 14.81 2.27 -4.48
CA TYR A 25 13.76 1.57 -3.72
C TYR A 25 14.19 1.22 -2.28
N SER A 26 15.43 0.78 -2.09
CA SER A 26 16.00 0.54 -0.74
C SER A 26 15.98 1.81 0.12
N GLU A 27 16.36 2.95 -0.46
CA GLU A 27 16.36 4.25 0.24
C GLU A 27 14.94 4.69 0.58
N PHE A 28 13.99 4.50 -0.34
CA PHE A 28 12.58 4.79 -0.11
C PHE A 28 12.04 3.99 1.09
N LEU A 29 12.28 2.68 1.14
CA LEU A 29 11.81 1.83 2.24
C LEU A 29 12.49 2.18 3.57
N LEU A 30 13.79 2.52 3.54
CA LEU A 30 14.53 3.01 4.70
C LEU A 30 13.92 4.29 5.26
N ARG A 31 13.61 5.26 4.41
CA ARG A 31 12.98 6.53 4.80
C ARG A 31 11.56 6.34 5.32
N ALA A 32 10.82 5.40 4.75
CA ALA A 32 9.44 5.11 5.13
C ALA A 32 9.32 4.24 6.39
N GLY A 33 10.44 3.77 6.96
CA GLY A 33 10.43 3.04 8.23
C GLY A 33 9.88 1.61 8.13
N TYR A 34 9.79 1.03 6.93
CA TYR A 34 9.22 -0.31 6.69
C TYR A 34 10.06 -1.48 7.21
N TRP A 35 11.18 -1.21 7.89
CA TRP A 35 12.12 -2.23 8.36
C TRP A 35 11.89 -2.66 9.82
N GLY A 36 10.67 -2.52 10.34
CA GLY A 36 10.29 -3.02 11.66
C GLY A 36 10.43 -4.54 11.75
N TYR A 37 11.55 -5.03 12.29
CA TYR A 37 11.74 -6.46 12.56
C TYR A 37 10.99 -6.83 13.84
N GLY A 38 9.88 -7.57 13.70
CA GLY A 38 9.05 -8.04 14.83
C GLY A 38 7.76 -7.27 15.05
N GLU A 39 7.41 -6.32 14.19
CA GLU A 39 6.06 -5.75 14.15
C GLU A 39 5.13 -6.76 13.45
N GLU A 40 3.95 -7.02 14.04
CA GLU A 40 2.90 -7.74 13.33
C GLU A 40 2.70 -7.05 11.98
N VAL A 41 2.83 -7.79 10.88
CA VAL A 41 2.44 -7.30 9.57
C VAL A 41 1.00 -6.81 9.74
N GLU A 42 0.79 -5.49 9.71
CA GLU A 42 -0.54 -4.91 9.82
C GLU A 42 -1.38 -5.55 8.71
N ARG A 43 -2.22 -6.51 9.09
CA ARG A 43 -3.15 -7.14 8.17
C ARG A 43 -4.19 -6.07 7.87
N ILE A 44 -3.98 -5.37 6.78
CA ILE A 44 -4.92 -4.39 6.25
C ILE A 44 -6.24 -5.13 6.04
N ASN A 45 -7.21 -4.88 6.92
CA ASN A 45 -8.56 -5.41 6.78
C ASN A 45 -9.27 -4.63 5.66
N ARG A 46 -9.05 -5.11 4.43
CA ARG A 46 -9.57 -4.46 3.23
C ARG A 46 -11.09 -4.34 3.25
N GLU A 47 -11.80 -5.30 3.83
CA GLU A 47 -13.26 -5.27 3.95
C GLU A 47 -13.72 -4.14 4.88
N GLU A 48 -13.06 -4.00 6.02
CA GLU A 48 -13.32 -2.90 6.96
C GLU A 48 -13.04 -1.54 6.33
N ILE A 49 -11.90 -1.39 5.64
CA ILE A 49 -11.56 -0.13 4.96
C ILE A 49 -12.57 0.19 3.88
N LEU A 50 -12.92 -0.78 3.02
CA LEU A 50 -13.87 -0.58 1.92
C LEU A 50 -15.30 -0.36 2.39
N SER A 51 -15.68 -0.81 3.59
CA SER A 51 -17.01 -0.57 4.16
C SER A 51 -17.32 0.94 4.32
N ASN A 52 -16.28 1.75 4.50
CA ASN A 52 -16.36 3.20 4.61
C ASN A 52 -16.59 3.93 3.28
N TYR A 53 -16.65 3.20 2.17
CA TYR A 53 -16.84 3.77 0.84
C TYR A 53 -18.11 3.21 0.20
N ASP A 54 -18.81 4.05 -0.56
CA ASP A 54 -19.76 3.61 -1.57
C ASP A 54 -18.98 3.25 -2.83
N ARG A 55 -19.37 2.13 -3.44
CA ARG A 55 -18.70 1.59 -4.63
C ARG A 55 -19.63 1.66 -5.83
N GLU A 56 -19.16 2.31 -6.89
CA GLU A 56 -19.83 2.34 -8.17
C GLU A 56 -18.88 1.85 -9.27
N VAL A 57 -19.39 1.06 -10.21
CA VAL A 57 -18.64 0.61 -11.39
C VAL A 57 -19.31 1.20 -12.62
N VAL A 58 -18.57 2.01 -13.37
CA VAL A 58 -19.09 2.76 -14.52
C VAL A 58 -18.20 2.56 -15.75
N LEU A 59 -18.84 2.34 -16.90
CA LEU A 59 -18.19 2.29 -18.20
C LEU A 59 -18.33 3.68 -18.84
N LYS A 60 -17.22 4.43 -18.88
CA LYS A 60 -17.19 5.80 -19.44
C LYS A 60 -16.06 5.92 -20.45
N ASP A 61 -16.39 6.42 -21.63
CA ASP A 61 -15.46 6.57 -22.76
C ASP A 61 -14.78 5.23 -23.15
N GLY A 62 -15.55 4.13 -23.10
CA GLY A 62 -15.04 2.77 -23.36
C GLY A 62 -14.11 2.21 -22.28
N LYS A 63 -13.90 2.93 -21.16
CA LYS A 63 -13.04 2.49 -20.05
C LYS A 63 -13.88 2.15 -18.83
N LEU A 64 -13.66 0.96 -18.28
CA LEU A 64 -14.28 0.53 -17.04
C LEU A 64 -13.57 1.21 -15.86
N ARG A 65 -14.33 1.90 -15.01
CA ARG A 65 -13.83 2.62 -13.83
C ARG A 65 -14.57 2.12 -12.60
N THR A 66 -13.85 1.95 -11.50
CA THR A 66 -14.44 1.79 -10.17
C THR A 66 -14.25 3.09 -9.42
N ILE A 67 -15.35 3.67 -8.95
CA ILE A 67 -15.37 4.88 -8.13
C ILE A 67 -15.65 4.44 -6.69
N LEU A 68 -14.79 4.87 -5.76
CA LEU A 68 -14.97 4.66 -4.33
C LEU A 68 -15.23 6.04 -3.71
N THR A 69 -16.45 6.29 -3.27
CA THR A 69 -16.84 7.55 -2.63
C THR A 69 -16.80 7.36 -1.13
N TYR A 70 -15.93 8.08 -0.44
CA TYR A 70 -15.83 7.99 1.01
C TYR A 70 -17.13 8.49 1.66
N LYS A 71 -17.78 7.65 2.48
CA LYS A 71 -19.06 7.98 3.14
C LYS A 71 -18.90 9.13 4.13
N GLY A 72 -17.72 9.25 4.74
CA GLY A 72 -17.36 10.30 5.67
C GLY A 72 -18.17 10.27 6.97
N ASN A 73 -17.50 10.38 8.11
CA ASN A 73 -18.16 10.92 9.29
C ASN A 73 -18.31 12.43 9.04
N LYS A 74 -19.54 12.94 8.91
CA LYS A 74 -19.81 14.39 8.91
C LYS A 74 -19.42 14.96 10.28
N LYS A 75 -18.13 15.18 10.56
CA LYS A 75 -17.76 16.14 11.59
C LYS A 75 -18.07 17.51 11.03
N GLY A 76 -19.05 18.16 11.66
CA GLY A 76 -19.54 19.47 11.29
C GLY A 76 -18.42 20.50 11.15
N ARG A 77 -18.75 21.49 10.34
CA ARG A 77 -18.04 22.74 10.07
C ARG A 77 -17.42 23.38 11.31
#